data_AF-A0A4Q3L2G5-F1
#
_entry.id   AF-A0A4Q3L2G5-F1
#
_cell.length_a   1.000
_cell.length_b   1.000
_cell.length_c   1.000
_cell.angle_alpha   90.00
_cell.angle_beta   90.00
_cell.angle_gamma   90.00
#
_symmetry.space_group_name_H-M   'P 1'
#
loop_
_entity.id
_entity.type
_entity.pdbx_description
1 polymer ?
#
loop_
_entity_poly.entity_id
_entity_poly.type
_entity_poly.pdbx_seq_one_letter_code
_entity_poly.pdbx_strand_id
1 'polypeptide(L)'
;MKIRRLLGVFNPLDMTAGFWLQAVALTVCAIPVHSQPLVNNATTTPRTAQWYADRDDMRNDVVKLCRDYPGEARTNGDCAAAWQGNILAAEREARRNAGDLTPPTSPHYWARRPLERAEYLAMCSRLTAAQRSRVWCKAAGYAG
;
A
#
# COMPACT_ATOMS: atom_id res chain seq x y z
N MET A 1 -17.30 5.47 -32.18
CA MET A 1 -18.69 5.77 -31.78
C MET A 1 -19.65 4.98 -32.65
N LYS A 2 -20.34 3.98 -32.09
CA LYS A 2 -21.50 3.30 -32.71
C LYS A 2 -22.34 2.68 -31.59
N ILE A 3 -23.45 3.33 -31.27
CA ILE A 3 -24.39 2.96 -30.21
C ILE A 3 -25.39 1.96 -30.80
N ARG A 4 -25.48 0.74 -30.25
CA ARG A 4 -26.62 -0.16 -30.47
C ARG A 4 -27.47 -0.22 -29.21
N ARG A 5 -28.64 0.42 -29.28
CA ARG A 5 -29.76 0.22 -28.36
C ARG A 5 -30.41 -1.13 -28.69
N LEU A 6 -30.67 -1.95 -27.66
CA LEU A 6 -31.73 -2.95 -27.70
C LEU A 6 -32.65 -2.65 -26.53
N LEU A 7 -33.83 -2.13 -26.89
CA LEU A 7 -34.97 -1.89 -26.03
C LEU A 7 -35.70 -3.22 -25.82
N GLY A 8 -35.83 -3.62 -24.57
CA GLY A 8 -36.79 -4.63 -24.13
C GLY A 8 -38.17 -3.99 -24.04
N VAL A 9 -39.14 -4.71 -24.61
CA VAL A 9 -40.52 -4.33 -24.88
C VAL A 9 -41.36 -4.17 -23.61
N PHE A 10 -42.05 -3.04 -23.53
CA PHE A 10 -43.18 -2.76 -22.66
C PHE A 10 -44.41 -3.54 -23.13
N ASN A 11 -45.09 -4.26 -22.23
CA ASN A 11 -46.49 -4.66 -22.41
C ASN A 11 -47.37 -3.76 -21.53
N PRO A 12 -48.26 -2.94 -22.10
CA PRO A 12 -49.33 -2.25 -21.39
C PRO A 12 -50.63 -3.06 -21.49
N LEU A 13 -51.63 -2.67 -20.68
CA LEU A 13 -53.04 -3.08 -20.68
C LEU A 13 -53.40 -4.12 -19.61
N ASP A 14 -53.75 -3.63 -18.42
CA ASP A 14 -55.13 -3.69 -17.92
C ASP A 14 -55.27 -2.68 -16.76
N MET A 15 -56.14 -1.67 -16.90
CA MET A 15 -57.40 -1.51 -16.16
C MET A 15 -57.19 -1.37 -14.64
N THR A 16 -57.64 -0.35 -13.92
CA THR A 16 -58.74 0.60 -14.10
C THR A 16 -58.68 1.59 -12.93
N ALA A 17 -59.02 2.85 -13.23
CA ALA A 17 -59.57 3.89 -12.37
C ALA A 17 -59.54 3.69 -10.84
N GLY A 18 -58.79 4.57 -10.16
CA GLY A 18 -58.83 4.75 -8.71
C GLY A 18 -58.28 6.12 -8.34
N PHE A 19 -59.06 7.16 -8.65
CA PHE A 19 -58.84 8.54 -8.22
C PHE A 19 -58.76 8.59 -6.68
N TRP A 20 -57.58 8.86 -6.13
CA TRP A 20 -57.44 9.48 -4.82
C TRP A 20 -56.32 10.51 -4.88
N LEU A 21 -56.74 11.77 -4.96
CA LEU A 21 -55.96 12.93 -4.55
C LEU A 21 -55.53 12.73 -3.09
N GLN A 22 -54.24 12.50 -2.86
CA GLN A 22 -53.61 12.84 -1.59
C GLN A 22 -52.34 13.61 -1.86
N ALA A 23 -52.46 14.92 -1.71
CA ALA A 23 -51.35 15.80 -1.42
C ALA A 23 -50.71 15.32 -0.10
N VAL A 24 -49.51 14.75 -0.18
CA VAL A 24 -48.67 14.51 1.00
C VAL A 24 -47.53 15.52 0.97
N ALA A 25 -47.58 16.34 2.01
CA ALA A 25 -46.70 17.44 2.33
C ALA A 25 -45.21 17.15 2.11
N LEU A 26 -44.54 18.16 1.57
CA LEU A 26 -43.11 18.42 1.75
C LEU A 26 -42.77 18.46 3.25
N THR A 27 -42.42 17.33 3.83
CA THR A 27 -41.74 17.31 5.14
C THR A 27 -40.25 17.31 4.87
N VAL A 28 -39.67 18.50 4.93
CA VAL A 28 -38.23 18.71 5.07
C VAL A 28 -37.81 18.04 6.38
N CYS A 29 -37.38 16.78 6.30
CA CYS A 29 -36.58 16.20 7.37
C CYS A 29 -35.19 16.82 7.26
N ALA A 30 -34.99 17.92 7.99
CA ALA A 30 -33.68 18.38 8.37
C ALA A 30 -32.94 17.19 9.01
N ILE A 31 -32.02 16.59 8.26
CA ILE A 31 -31.10 15.61 8.81
C ILE A 31 -30.21 16.42 9.75
N PRO A 32 -30.24 16.21 11.08
CA PRO A 32 -29.18 16.73 11.91
C PRO A 32 -27.91 16.02 11.45
N VAL A 33 -27.04 16.74 10.74
CA VAL A 33 -25.63 16.40 10.65
C VAL A 33 -25.14 16.40 12.09
N HIS A 34 -25.16 15.23 12.73
CA HIS A 34 -24.38 14.98 13.92
C HIS A 34 -22.93 14.99 13.48
N SER A 35 -22.33 16.18 13.52
CA SER A 35 -20.88 16.34 13.61
C SER A 35 -20.46 15.58 14.86
N GLN A 36 -20.10 14.29 14.72
CA GLN A 36 -19.48 13.58 15.83
C GLN A 36 -18.15 14.28 16.10
N PRO A 37 -17.95 14.88 17.29
CA PRO A 37 -16.63 15.33 17.66
C PRO A 37 -15.75 14.08 17.74
N LEU A 38 -14.79 13.96 16.82
CA LEU A 38 -13.82 12.88 16.74
C LEU A 38 -12.80 12.89 17.92
N VAL A 39 -13.11 13.56 19.03
CA VAL A 39 -12.13 13.85 20.08
C VAL A 39 -12.76 13.77 21.47
N ASN A 40 -13.34 12.62 21.81
CA ASN A 40 -13.63 12.27 23.20
C ASN A 40 -12.73 11.10 23.62
N ASN A 41 -11.51 11.41 24.08
CA ASN A 41 -10.88 10.75 25.23
C ASN A 41 -9.46 11.28 25.49
N ALA A 42 -9.39 12.35 26.27
CA ALA A 42 -8.19 12.98 26.82
C ALA A 42 -7.50 12.15 27.92
N THR A 43 -7.61 10.82 27.88
CA THR A 43 -6.91 9.90 28.81
C THR A 43 -6.50 8.60 28.12
N THR A 44 -6.23 8.66 26.81
CA THR A 44 -5.73 7.51 26.06
C THR A 44 -4.22 7.64 25.97
N THR A 45 -3.46 6.68 26.51
CA THR A 45 -2.01 6.60 26.30
C THR A 45 -1.68 6.86 24.83
N PRO A 46 -0.74 7.78 24.50
CA PRO A 46 -0.41 8.08 23.12
C PRO A 46 -0.10 6.79 22.35
N ARG A 47 -0.74 6.63 21.19
CA ARG A 47 -0.54 5.42 20.39
C ARG A 47 0.90 5.41 19.87
N THR A 48 1.51 4.23 19.88
CA THR A 48 2.92 4.09 19.46
C THR A 48 3.04 3.98 17.94
N ALA A 49 4.24 4.23 17.43
CA ALA A 49 4.55 4.02 16.02
C ALA A 49 4.25 2.60 15.55
N GLN A 50 4.53 1.61 16.40
CA GLN A 50 4.23 0.21 16.16
C GLN A 50 2.72 -0.02 15.97
N TRP A 51 1.88 0.58 16.83
CA TRP A 51 0.42 0.44 16.73
C TRP A 51 -0.12 0.95 15.39
N TYR A 52 0.42 2.06 14.88
CA TYR A 52 0.10 2.62 13.56
C TYR A 52 0.73 1.83 12.40
N ALA A 53 1.89 1.21 12.60
CA ALA A 53 2.49 0.33 11.60
C ALA A 53 1.61 -0.91 11.34
N ASP A 54 0.88 -1.35 12.36
CA ASP A 54 0.01 -2.52 12.33
C ASP A 54 -1.46 -2.21 11.90
N ARG A 55 -1.82 -0.92 11.73
CA ARG A 55 -3.17 -0.46 11.36
C ARG A 55 -3.09 0.64 10.30
N ASP A 56 -3.21 0.25 9.04
CA ASP A 56 -3.05 1.13 7.89
C ASP A 56 -4.18 2.15 7.74
N ASP A 57 -5.42 1.75 7.95
CA ASP A 57 -6.61 2.61 7.99
C ASP A 57 -6.43 3.79 8.96
N MET A 58 -6.17 3.47 10.23
CA MET A 58 -6.04 4.46 11.31
C MET A 58 -4.80 5.35 11.11
N ARG A 59 -3.70 4.77 10.60
CA ARG A 59 -2.50 5.53 10.27
C ARG A 59 -2.75 6.52 9.15
N ASN A 60 -3.41 6.10 8.08
CA ASN A 60 -3.67 6.96 6.92
C ASN A 60 -4.60 8.11 7.29
N ASP A 61 -5.62 7.85 8.11
CA ASP A 61 -6.54 8.87 8.61
C ASP A 61 -5.82 9.91 9.48
N VAL A 62 -4.96 9.46 10.40
CA VAL A 62 -4.17 10.37 11.24
C VAL A 62 -3.14 11.14 10.41
N VAL A 63 -2.41 10.50 9.49
CA VAL A 63 -1.46 11.20 8.61
C VAL A 63 -2.16 12.25 7.77
N LYS A 64 -3.35 11.95 7.24
CA LYS A 64 -4.18 12.90 6.50
C LYS A 64 -4.61 14.07 7.39
N LEU A 65 -5.12 13.78 8.59
CA LEU A 65 -5.47 14.79 9.58
C LEU A 65 -4.28 15.70 9.93
N CYS A 66 -3.11 15.13 10.17
CA CYS A 66 -1.88 15.85 10.50
C CYS A 66 -1.38 16.73 9.34
N ARG A 67 -1.62 16.33 8.09
CA ARG A 67 -1.31 17.11 6.90
C ARG A 67 -2.26 18.29 6.74
N ASP A 68 -3.56 18.03 6.89
CA ASP A 68 -4.61 19.00 6.58
C ASP A 68 -4.80 20.02 7.74
N TYR A 69 -4.56 19.60 8.99
CA TYR A 69 -4.72 20.41 10.21
C TYR A 69 -3.57 20.19 11.20
N PRO A 70 -2.38 20.77 10.95
CA PRO A 70 -1.18 20.50 11.76
C PRO A 70 -1.21 21.11 13.16
N GLY A 71 -2.24 21.88 13.54
CA GLY A 71 -2.32 22.59 14.82
C GLY A 71 -2.42 21.65 16.03
N GLU A 72 -3.64 21.42 16.53
CA GLU A 72 -3.90 20.56 17.69
C GLU A 72 -3.45 19.10 17.47
N ALA A 73 -3.38 18.64 16.23
CA ALA A 73 -2.90 17.31 15.92
C ALA A 73 -1.41 17.11 16.30
N ARG A 74 -0.58 18.16 16.23
CA ARG A 74 0.84 18.10 16.63
C ARG A 74 1.05 17.95 18.13
N THR A 75 0.12 18.42 18.96
CA THR A 75 0.30 18.46 20.41
C THR A 75 0.08 17.10 21.09
N ASN A 76 -0.60 16.14 20.44
CA ASN A 76 -0.95 14.85 21.04
C ASN A 76 0.06 13.71 20.77
N GLY A 77 1.20 13.98 20.12
CA GLY A 77 2.22 12.96 19.79
C GLY A 77 1.80 11.93 18.73
N ASP A 78 0.50 11.75 18.51
CA ASP A 78 -0.10 10.84 17.53
C ASP A 78 0.39 11.10 16.10
N CYS A 79 0.56 12.37 15.69
CA CYS A 79 1.12 12.68 14.39
C CYS A 79 2.54 12.14 14.20
N ALA A 80 3.40 12.31 15.21
CA ALA A 80 4.78 11.83 15.15
C ALA A 80 4.81 10.29 15.11
N ALA A 81 3.98 9.65 15.94
CA ALA A 81 3.85 8.20 15.98
C ALA A 81 3.29 7.64 14.66
N ALA A 82 2.26 8.25 14.06
CA ALA A 82 1.69 7.82 12.79
C ALA A 82 2.70 7.94 11.63
N TRP A 83 3.48 9.03 11.60
CA TRP A 83 4.58 9.20 10.64
C TRP A 83 5.68 8.14 10.81
N GLN A 84 6.10 7.85 12.04
CA GLN A 84 7.05 6.77 12.31
C GLN A 84 6.48 5.39 11.94
N GLY A 85 5.18 5.17 12.17
CA GLY A 85 4.47 3.96 11.76
C GLY A 85 4.48 3.75 10.25
N ASN A 86 4.42 4.83 9.45
CA ASN A 86 4.56 4.77 7.99
C ASN A 86 5.94 4.24 7.59
N ILE A 87 7.01 4.71 8.25
CA ILE A 87 8.38 4.25 8.01
C ILE A 87 8.50 2.75 8.35
N LEU A 88 8.00 2.33 9.50
CA LEU A 88 8.04 0.92 9.92
C LEU A 88 7.27 0.01 8.95
N ALA A 89 6.08 0.44 8.50
CA ALA A 89 5.29 -0.30 7.54
C ALA A 89 6.01 -0.41 6.18
N ALA A 90 6.59 0.69 5.71
CA ALA A 90 7.36 0.72 4.47
C ALA A 90 8.61 -0.16 4.55
N GLU A 91 9.32 -0.15 5.67
CA GLU A 91 10.49 -1.01 5.88
C GLU A 91 10.11 -2.49 5.86
N ARG A 92 9.01 -2.87 6.52
CA ARG A 92 8.54 -4.27 6.49
C ARG A 92 8.16 -4.69 5.09
N GLU A 93 7.48 -3.83 4.34
CA GLU A 93 7.13 -4.10 2.96
C GLU A 93 8.38 -4.23 2.08
N ALA A 94 9.35 -3.33 2.25
CA ALA A 94 10.64 -3.42 1.58
C ALA A 94 11.35 -4.75 1.89
N ARG A 95 11.38 -5.19 3.16
CA ARG A 95 11.97 -6.47 3.56
C ARG A 95 11.22 -7.67 2.97
N ARG A 96 9.89 -7.61 2.90
CA ARG A 96 9.07 -8.66 2.25
C ARG A 96 9.38 -8.75 0.76
N ASN A 97 9.59 -7.62 0.10
CA ASN A 97 9.82 -7.52 -1.34
C ASN A 97 11.30 -7.55 -1.75
N ALA A 98 12.22 -7.54 -0.80
CA ALA A 98 13.66 -7.46 -1.07
C ALA A 98 14.21 -8.65 -1.88
N GLY A 99 13.49 -9.78 -1.91
CA GLY A 99 13.95 -10.99 -2.63
C GLY A 99 15.28 -11.50 -2.10
N ASP A 100 16.02 -12.24 -2.96
CA ASP A 100 17.37 -12.70 -2.62
C ASP A 100 18.41 -11.59 -2.81
N LEU A 101 18.76 -10.92 -1.71
CA LEU A 101 19.81 -9.88 -1.66
C LEU A 101 21.23 -10.43 -1.53
N THR A 102 21.44 -11.73 -1.75
CA THR A 102 22.79 -12.30 -1.62
C THR A 102 23.69 -11.71 -2.69
N PRO A 103 24.80 -11.07 -2.34
CA PRO A 103 25.65 -10.42 -3.32
C PRO A 103 26.45 -11.45 -4.12
N PRO A 104 26.86 -11.13 -5.37
CA PRO A 104 27.70 -12.00 -6.22
C PRO A 104 29.12 -12.21 -5.66
N THR A 105 29.51 -11.47 -4.62
CA THR A 105 30.72 -11.73 -3.84
C THR A 105 30.60 -12.98 -2.95
N SER A 106 29.39 -13.45 -2.66
CA SER A 106 29.15 -14.65 -1.86
C SER A 106 29.06 -15.91 -2.73
N PRO A 107 29.74 -17.01 -2.37
CA PRO A 107 29.55 -18.30 -3.05
C PRO A 107 28.09 -18.79 -3.09
N HIS A 108 27.27 -18.43 -2.09
CA HIS A 108 25.86 -18.79 -2.05
C HIS A 108 25.02 -18.13 -3.17
N TYR A 109 25.43 -16.97 -3.68
CA TYR A 109 24.79 -16.36 -4.84
C TYR A 109 24.89 -17.26 -6.07
N TRP A 110 26.11 -17.74 -6.34
CA TRP A 110 26.43 -18.60 -7.48
C TRP A 110 25.88 -20.02 -7.34
N ALA A 111 25.82 -20.55 -6.11
CA ALA A 111 25.25 -21.87 -5.83
C ALA A 111 23.77 -21.97 -6.22
N ARG A 112 23.01 -20.88 -6.08
CA ARG A 112 21.58 -20.84 -6.44
C ARG A 112 21.32 -20.44 -7.90
N ARG A 113 22.36 -20.07 -8.66
CA ARG A 113 22.27 -19.57 -10.04
C ARG A 113 23.22 -20.33 -10.96
N PRO A 114 23.03 -21.65 -11.17
CA PRO A 114 24.00 -22.50 -11.87
C PRO A 114 24.22 -22.12 -13.34
N LEU A 115 23.17 -21.65 -14.04
CA LEU A 115 23.28 -21.21 -15.43
C LEU A 115 24.09 -19.92 -15.56
N GLU A 116 23.72 -18.87 -14.83
CA GLU A 116 24.48 -17.61 -14.78
C GLU A 116 25.93 -17.83 -14.32
N ARG A 117 26.14 -18.73 -13.36
CA ARG A 117 27.47 -19.13 -12.91
C ARG A 117 28.31 -19.70 -14.06
N ALA A 118 27.74 -20.60 -14.87
CA ALA A 118 28.47 -21.21 -15.99
C ALA A 118 28.89 -20.15 -17.03
N GLU A 119 27.99 -19.23 -17.38
CA GLU A 119 28.29 -18.11 -18.28
C GLU A 119 29.37 -17.19 -17.71
N TYR A 120 29.28 -16.85 -16.44
CA TYR A 120 30.25 -16.01 -15.76
C TYR A 120 31.64 -16.68 -15.66
N LEU A 121 31.69 -17.99 -15.43
CA LEU A 121 32.94 -18.77 -15.45
C LEU A 121 33.57 -18.81 -16.85
N ALA A 122 32.76 -18.88 -17.92
CA ALA A 122 33.26 -18.78 -19.28
C ALA A 122 33.92 -17.42 -19.55
N MET A 123 33.35 -16.32 -19.03
CA MET A 123 33.99 -15.01 -19.07
C MET A 123 35.31 -15.00 -18.27
N CYS A 124 35.34 -15.54 -17.05
CA CYS A 124 36.54 -15.60 -16.21
C CYS A 124 37.72 -16.32 -16.89
N SER A 125 37.45 -17.33 -17.72
CA SER A 125 38.48 -18.07 -18.46
C SER A 125 39.26 -17.22 -19.47
N ARG A 126 38.70 -16.08 -19.89
CA ARG A 126 39.30 -15.17 -20.89
C ARG A 126 40.03 -13.99 -20.26
N LEU A 127 39.99 -13.85 -18.93
CA LEU A 127 40.58 -12.73 -18.19
C LEU A 127 42.00 -13.05 -17.73
N THR A 128 42.84 -12.01 -17.65
CA THR A 128 44.18 -12.12 -17.05
C THR A 128 44.10 -12.29 -15.53
N ALA A 129 45.15 -12.82 -14.91
CA ALA A 129 45.22 -12.99 -13.45
C ALA A 129 44.94 -11.68 -12.67
N ALA A 130 45.49 -10.56 -13.14
CA ALA A 130 45.28 -9.24 -12.53
C ALA A 130 43.85 -8.72 -12.69
N GLN A 131 43.14 -9.11 -13.74
CA GLN A 131 41.72 -8.78 -13.93
C GLN A 131 40.83 -9.68 -13.07
N ARG A 132 41.14 -10.99 -13.00
CA ARG A 132 40.39 -11.98 -12.19
C ARG A 132 40.33 -11.61 -10.71
N SER A 133 41.37 -10.95 -10.17
CA SER A 133 41.39 -10.48 -8.77
C SER A 133 40.51 -9.25 -8.51
N ARG A 134 40.10 -8.51 -9.54
CA ARG A 134 39.23 -7.32 -9.43
C ARG A 134 37.74 -7.66 -9.58
N VAL A 135 37.42 -8.88 -10.00
CA VAL A 135 36.06 -9.37 -10.22
C VAL A 135 35.77 -10.58 -9.35
N TRP A 136 34.53 -11.04 -9.33
CA TRP A 136 34.08 -12.11 -8.43
C TRP A 136 34.37 -13.54 -8.93
N CYS A 137 35.41 -13.73 -9.74
CA CYS A 137 35.73 -15.06 -10.32
C CYS A 137 36.01 -16.11 -9.22
N LYS A 138 36.73 -15.75 -8.16
CA LYS A 138 36.99 -16.65 -7.03
C LYS A 138 35.70 -17.04 -6.30
N ALA A 139 34.79 -16.09 -6.08
CA ALA A 139 33.49 -16.35 -5.45
C ALA A 139 32.60 -17.25 -6.32
N ALA A 140 32.70 -17.14 -7.65
CA ALA A 140 32.06 -18.04 -8.59
C ALA A 140 32.69 -19.46 -8.61
N GLY A 141 33.80 -19.67 -7.90
CA GLY A 141 34.52 -20.95 -7.83
C GLY A 141 35.47 -21.17 -9.00
N TYR A 142 35.91 -20.10 -9.68
CA TYR A 142 36.97 -20.20 -10.67
C TYR A 142 38.32 -20.46 -9.96
N ALA A 143 38.99 -21.56 -10.33
CA ALA A 143 40.21 -22.04 -9.67
C ALA A 143 41.52 -21.73 -10.43
N GLY A 144 41.44 -21.00 -11.55
CA GLY A 144 42.58 -20.80 -12.47
C GLY A 144 43.52 -19.66 -12.15
#